data_AF-A0A3Q3AEX3-F1
#
_entry.id   AF-A0A3Q3AEX3-F1
#
_cell.length_a   1.000
_cell.length_b   1.000
_cell.length_c   1.000
_cell.angle_alpha   90.00
_cell.angle_beta   90.00
_cell.angle_gamma   90.00
#
_symmetry.space_group_name_H-M   'P 1'
#
loop_
_entity.id
_entity.type
_entity.pdbx_description
1 polymer ?
#
loop_
_entity_poly.entity_id
_entity_poly.type
_entity_poly.pdbx_seq_one_letter_code
_entity_poly.pdbx_strand_id
1 'polypeptide(L)'
;SEGTPTAELIKRVNNISPILDQLLDKKVIQDEVYDNIRSRSTNTEKMRGIFDGPMRAGRACKDAFYEILKEQEPYLIADLQGK
;
A
#
# COMPACT_ATOMS: atom_id res chain seq x y z
N SER A 1 -16.76 3.89 16.51
CA SER A 1 -16.59 3.05 15.32
C SER A 1 -15.33 3.52 14.63
N GLU A 2 -14.19 3.15 15.18
CA GLU A 2 -12.89 3.58 14.67
C GLU A 2 -12.46 2.58 13.60
N GLY A 3 -12.51 3.00 12.34
CA GLY A 3 -11.90 2.25 11.26
C GLY A 3 -10.41 2.15 11.54
N THR A 4 -9.83 0.96 11.41
CA THR A 4 -8.38 0.81 11.53
C THR A 4 -7.67 1.69 10.48
N PRO A 5 -6.45 2.19 10.72
CA PRO A 5 -5.70 3.03 9.77
C PRO A 5 -5.63 2.41 8.36
N THR A 6 -5.61 1.08 8.30
CA THR A 6 -5.68 0.28 7.07
C THR A 6 -6.96 0.52 6.27
N ALA A 7 -8.12 0.62 6.91
CA ALA A 7 -9.40 0.83 6.24
C ALA A 7 -9.53 2.24 5.63
N GLU A 8 -8.93 3.26 6.25
CA GLU A 8 -8.88 4.60 5.68
C GLU A 8 -7.92 4.67 4.49
N LEU A 9 -6.74 4.05 4.60
CA LEU A 9 -5.76 3.96 3.50
C LEU A 9 -6.35 3.26 2.28
N ILE A 10 -7.01 2.12 2.46
CA ILE A 10 -7.64 1.36 1.36
C ILE A 10 -8.64 2.21 0.56
N LYS A 11 -9.33 3.14 1.22
CA LYS A 11 -10.36 3.98 0.57
C LYS A 11 -9.80 5.22 -0.10
N ARG A 12 -8.66 5.74 0.37
CA ARG A 12 -8.16 7.06 0.00
C ARG A 12 -6.99 7.01 -0.99
N VAL A 13 -6.22 5.93 -1.01
CA VAL A 13 -5.13 5.76 -1.99
C VAL A 13 -5.72 5.46 -3.37
N ASN A 14 -5.45 6.34 -4.33
CA ASN A 14 -5.87 6.15 -5.72
C ASN A 14 -4.71 5.83 -6.66
N ASN A 15 -3.48 6.25 -6.33
CA ASN A 15 -2.31 6.02 -7.17
C ASN A 15 -1.57 4.74 -6.78
N ILE A 16 -2.23 3.59 -6.97
CA ILE A 16 -1.67 2.30 -6.55
C ILE A 16 -0.53 1.83 -7.47
N SER A 17 -0.57 2.15 -8.77
CA SER A 17 0.45 1.71 -9.71
C SER A 17 1.86 2.18 -9.31
N PRO A 18 2.12 3.48 -9.06
CA PRO A 18 3.43 3.94 -8.58
C PRO A 18 3.87 3.28 -7.27
N ILE A 19 2.94 3.04 -6.34
CA ILE A 19 3.24 2.37 -5.07
C ILE A 19 3.68 0.93 -5.32
N LEU A 20 2.99 0.22 -6.21
CA LEU A 20 3.28 -1.17 -6.54
C LEU A 20 4.60 -1.31 -7.30
N ASP A 21 4.89 -0.39 -8.22
CA ASP A 21 6.15 -0.32 -8.96
C ASP A 21 7.34 -0.13 -8.00
N GLN A 22 7.20 0.81 -7.05
CA GLN A 22 8.21 1.04 -6.01
C GLN A 22 8.41 -0.16 -5.08
N LEU A 23 7.32 -0.86 -4.72
CA LEU A 23 7.42 -2.08 -3.91
C LEU A 23 8.23 -3.18 -4.62
N LEU A 24 8.07 -3.30 -5.94
CA LEU A 24 8.83 -4.24 -6.75
C LEU A 24 10.29 -3.81 -6.92
N ASP A 25 10.53 -2.53 -7.19
CA ASP A 25 11.87 -1.96 -7.37
C ASP A 25 12.71 -2.12 -6.09
N LYS A 26 12.14 -1.79 -4.93
CA LYS A 26 12.78 -1.97 -3.61
C LYS A 26 12.82 -3.43 -3.13
N LYS A 27 12.40 -4.40 -3.96
CA LYS A 27 12.37 -5.84 -3.66
C LYS A 27 11.58 -6.19 -2.40
N VAL A 28 10.57 -5.39 -2.07
CA VAL A 28 9.62 -5.68 -0.99
C VAL A 28 8.63 -6.77 -1.44
N ILE A 29 8.31 -6.79 -2.73
CA ILE A 29 7.50 -7.83 -3.37
C ILE A 29 8.26 -8.45 -4.55
N GLN A 30 7.86 -9.66 -4.93
CA GLN A 30 8.36 -10.35 -6.12
C GLN A 30 7.40 -10.15 -7.30
N ASP A 31 7.87 -10.45 -8.52
CA ASP A 31 7.10 -10.26 -9.75
C ASP A 31 5.75 -10.99 -9.73
N GLU A 32 5.68 -12.20 -9.17
CA GLU A 32 4.41 -12.95 -9.05
C GLU A 32 3.37 -12.21 -8.19
N VAL A 33 3.82 -11.60 -7.09
CA VAL A 33 2.94 -10.82 -6.21
C VAL A 33 2.55 -9.51 -6.87
N TYR A 34 3.48 -8.87 -7.58
CA TYR A 34 3.22 -7.69 -8.38
C TYR A 34 2.13 -7.96 -9.43
N ASP A 35 2.27 -9.01 -10.24
CA ASP A 35 1.30 -9.37 -11.28
C ASP A 35 -0.06 -9.75 -10.71
N ASN A 36 -0.08 -10.50 -9.59
CA ASN A 36 -1.33 -10.85 -8.91
C ASN A 36 -2.09 -9.60 -8.42
N ILE A 37 -1.38 -8.61 -7.89
CA ILE A 37 -2.02 -7.39 -7.41
C ILE A 37 -2.41 -6.51 -8.61
N ARG A 38 -1.52 -6.35 -9.60
CA ARG A 38 -1.73 -5.49 -10.77
C ARG A 38 -2.93 -5.89 -11.61
N SER A 39 -3.21 -7.19 -11.68
CA SER A 39 -4.33 -7.78 -12.44
C SER A 39 -5.70 -7.58 -11.79
N ARG A 40 -5.79 -7.11 -10.54
CA ARG A 40 -7.07 -6.88 -9.86
C ARG A 40 -7.83 -5.70 -10.48
N SER A 41 -9.16 -5.81 -10.48
CA SER A 41 -10.05 -4.87 -11.18
C SER A 41 -10.13 -3.51 -10.50
N THR A 42 -10.23 -3.48 -9.17
CA THR A 42 -10.44 -2.23 -8.42
C THR A 42 -9.25 -1.84 -7.56
N ASN A 43 -9.10 -0.53 -7.31
CA ASN A 43 -8.07 -0.02 -6.41
C ASN A 43 -8.21 -0.59 -4.98
N THR A 44 -9.43 -0.75 -4.50
CA THR A 44 -9.73 -1.38 -3.21
C THR A 44 -9.20 -2.81 -3.13
N GLU A 45 -9.42 -3.63 -4.16
CA GLU A 45 -8.93 -5.02 -4.20
C GLU A 45 -7.40 -5.09 -4.25
N LYS A 46 -6.76 -4.16 -4.96
CA LYS A 46 -5.31 -4.04 -5.01
C LYS A 46 -4.72 -3.72 -3.64
N MET A 47 -5.25 -2.70 -2.96
CA MET A 47 -4.80 -2.34 -1.61
C MET A 47 -5.02 -3.48 -0.62
N ARG A 48 -6.17 -4.17 -0.69
CA ARG A 48 -6.37 -5.39 0.12
C ARG A 48 -5.31 -6.45 -0.17
N GLY A 49 -4.97 -6.67 -1.44
CA GLY A 49 -3.88 -7.59 -1.82
C GLY A 49 -2.52 -7.23 -1.21
N ILE A 50 -2.17 -5.95 -1.18
CA ILE A 50 -0.94 -5.46 -0.53
C ILE A 50 -0.99 -5.74 0.98
N PHE A 51 -2.11 -5.42 1.64
CA PHE A 51 -2.26 -5.61 3.08
C PHE A 51 -2.33 -7.08 3.50
N ASP A 52 -3.02 -7.92 2.73
CA ASP A 52 -3.24 -9.34 3.01
C ASP A 52 -2.03 -10.21 2.63
N GLY A 53 -1.13 -9.71 1.79
CA GLY A 53 0.10 -10.41 1.39
C GLY A 53 1.35 -9.75 1.99
N PRO A 54 2.06 -8.90 1.22
CA PRO A 54 3.35 -8.31 1.60
C PRO A 54 3.40 -7.71 3.00
N MET A 55 2.33 -7.03 3.42
CA MET A 55 2.31 -6.35 4.72
C MET A 55 2.12 -7.32 5.90
N ARG A 56 1.77 -8.59 5.67
CA ARG A 56 1.77 -9.62 6.73
C ARG A 56 3.15 -10.19 7.01
N ALA A 57 4.09 -10.04 6.06
CA ALA A 57 5.40 -10.69 6.12
C ALA A 57 6.33 -10.15 7.22
N GLY A 58 6.11 -8.91 7.69
CA GLY A 58 6.87 -8.38 8.83
C GLY A 58 6.86 -6.86 8.93
N ARG A 59 7.54 -6.34 9.97
CA ARG A 59 7.65 -4.89 10.23
C ARG A 59 8.39 -4.16 9.10
N ALA A 60 9.50 -4.72 8.62
CA ALA A 60 10.29 -4.11 7.54
C ALA A 60 9.48 -3.85 6.26
N CYS A 61 8.57 -4.76 5.89
CA CYS A 61 7.71 -4.56 4.72
C CYS A 61 6.70 -3.42 4.95
N LYS A 62 6.14 -3.31 6.16
CA LYS A 62 5.24 -2.21 6.53
C LYS A 62 5.95 -0.87 6.55
N ASP A 63 7.17 -0.82 7.06
CA ASP A 63 7.98 0.39 7.11
C ASP A 63 8.33 0.85 5.69
N ALA A 64 8.78 -0.05 4.81
CA ALA A 64 9.07 0.27 3.42
C ALA A 64 7.84 0.79 2.66
N PHE A 65 6.68 0.15 2.85
CA PHE A 65 5.42 0.62 2.28
C PHE A 65 5.02 2.00 2.79
N TYR A 66 5.22 2.27 4.08
CA TYR A 66 4.92 3.56 4.68
C TYR A 66 5.82 4.67 4.12
N GLU A 67 7.11 4.42 3.91
CA GLU A 67 8.01 5.38 3.26
C GLU A 67 7.59 5.66 1.81
N ILE A 68 7.20 4.62 1.05
CA ILE A 68 6.66 4.80 -0.32
C ILE A 68 5.39 5.65 -0.29
N LEU A 69 4.49 5.44 0.68
CA LEU A 69 3.29 6.26 0.81
C LEU A 69 3.60 7.73 1.14
N LYS A 70 4.65 8.01 1.93
CA LYS A 70 5.08 9.41 2.17
C LYS A 70 5.56 10.08 0.89
N GLU A 71 6.24 9.34 0.02
CA GLU A 71 6.74 9.86 -1.25
C GLU A 71 5.62 10.08 -2.26
N GLN A 72 4.69 9.12 -2.38
CA GLN A 72 3.66 9.12 -3.43
C GLN A 72 2.36 9.83 -3.04
N GLU A 73 2.01 9.82 -1.75
CA GLU A 73 0.76 10.35 -1.21
C GLU A 73 1.02 11.23 0.04
N PRO A 74 1.91 12.25 -0.03
CA PRO A 74 2.35 13.03 1.14
C PRO A 74 1.18 13.73 1.85
N TYR A 75 0.20 14.24 1.10
CA TYR A 75 -1.00 14.88 1.66
C TYR A 75 -1.87 13.91 2.44
N LEU A 76 -2.00 12.67 1.95
CA LEU A 76 -2.76 11.63 2.65
C LEU A 76 -2.07 11.25 3.96
N ILE A 77 -0.74 11.13 3.94
CA ILE A 77 0.02 10.84 5.16
C ILE A 77 -0.08 11.98 6.17
N ALA A 78 0.05 13.24 5.72
CA ALA A 78 -0.11 14.39 6.59
C ALA A 78 -1.51 14.44 7.24
N ASP A 79 -2.57 14.17 6.46
CA ASP A 79 -3.95 14.11 6.98
C ASP A 79 -4.14 12.96 8.00
N LEU A 80 -3.49 11.82 7.78
CA LEU A 80 -3.54 10.68 8.71
C LEU A 80 -2.72 10.90 9.98
N GLN A 81 -1.61 11.64 9.92
CA GLN A 81 -0.75 11.96 11.07
C GLN A 81 -1.28 13.12 11.91
N GLY A 82 -2.05 14.02 11.30
CA GLY A 82 -2.69 15.15 11.99
C GLY A 82 -3.99 14.81 12.73
N LYS A 83 -4.39 13.54 12.72
CA LYS A 83 -5.54 13.00 13.47
C LYS A 83 -5.15 12.52 14.87
#